data_AF-A0A482IVL2-F1
#
_entry.id   AF-A0A482IVL2-F1
#
_cell.length_a   1.000
_cell.length_b   1.000
_cell.length_c   1.000
_cell.angle_alpha   90.00
_cell.angle_beta   90.00
_cell.angle_gamma   90.00
#
_symmetry.space_group_name_H-M   'P 1'
#
loop_
_entity.id
_entity.type
_entity.pdbx_description
1 polymer ?
#
loop_
_entity_poly.entity_id
_entity_poly.type
_entity_poly.pdbx_seq_one_letter_code
_entity_poly.pdbx_strand_id
1 'polypeptide(L)' 'MQRTTEYRGFAIRIDLLNTSEGMFDAWFQIKGPIRARDAVYGARLKVMGSPFSRRWAHLVGELAARASIDQILGVDEY' A
#
# COMPACT_ATOMS: atom_id res chain seq x y z
N MET A 1 -11.33 7.34 3.26
CA MET A 1 -11.82 5.96 3.48
C MET A 1 -10.62 5.06 3.75
N GLN A 2 -10.75 4.10 4.65
CA GLN A 2 -9.67 3.20 5.06
C GLN A 2 -10.08 1.76 4.79
N ARG A 3 -9.21 0.98 4.16
CA ARG A 3 -9.40 -0.47 4.00
C ARG A 3 -8.15 -1.17 4.52
N THR A 4 -8.35 -2.14 5.40
CA THR A 4 -7.27 -3.00 5.89
C THR A 4 -7.42 -4.37 5.23
N THR A 5 -6.35 -4.89 4.66
CA THR A 5 -6.27 -6.25 4.11
C THR A 5 -5.01 -6.93 4.64
N GLU A 6 -4.93 -8.26 4.54
CA GLU A 6 -3.74 -9.02 4.92
C GLU A 6 -3.12 -9.69 3.70
N TYR A 7 -1.80 -9.73 3.64
CA TYR A 7 -1.03 -10.41 2.61
C TYR A 7 0.28 -10.94 3.16
N ARG A 8 0.53 -12.25 3.02
CA ARG A 8 1.73 -12.95 3.51
C ARG A 8 2.11 -12.64 4.98
N GLY A 9 1.11 -12.49 5.85
CA GLY A 9 1.31 -12.16 7.27
C GLY A 9 1.52 -10.67 7.57
N PHE A 10 1.44 -9.79 6.57
CA PHE A 10 1.45 -8.33 6.75
C PHE A 10 0.04 -7.78 6.63
N ALA A 11 -0.32 -6.88 7.54
CA ALA A 11 -1.45 -5.99 7.42
C ALA A 11 -1.10 -4.82 6.48
N ILE A 12 -1.93 -4.61 5.48
CA ILE A 12 -1.91 -3.49 4.55
C ILE A 12 -3.05 -2.55 4.93
N ARG A 13 -2.74 -1.27 5.12
CA ARG A 13 -3.74 -0.21 5.26
C ARG A 13 -3.68 0.68 4.04
N ILE A 14 -4.82 0.83 3.35
CA ILE A 14 -4.99 1.77 2.24
C ILE A 14 -5.80 2.95 2.73
N ASP A 15 -5.24 4.15 2.58
CA ASP A 15 -5.89 5.41 2.90
C ASP A 15 -6.09 6.23 1.62
N LEU A 16 -7.33 6.57 1.31
CA LEU A 16 -7.68 7.45 0.19
C LEU A 16 -7.97 8.86 0.68
N LEU A 17 -7.18 9.83 0.22
CA LEU A 17 -7.41 11.27 0.45
C LEU A 17 -8.11 11.86 -0.77
N ASN A 18 -9.26 12.50 -0.55
CA ASN A 18 -9.98 13.20 -1.60
C ASN A 18 -9.15 14.41 -2.06
N THR A 19 -8.92 14.54 -3.37
CA THR A 19 -8.27 15.70 -3.98
C THR A 19 -9.27 16.58 -4.73
N SER A 20 -10.22 15.95 -5.42
CA SER A 20 -11.32 16.59 -6.15
C SER A 20 -12.46 15.59 -6.30
N GLU A 21 -13.59 16.02 -6.86
CA GLU A 21 -14.78 15.17 -6.97
C GLU A 21 -14.48 13.83 -7.67
N GLY A 22 -14.69 12.74 -6.93
CA GLY A 22 -14.44 11.38 -7.42
C GLY A 22 -12.97 10.94 -7.50
N MET A 23 -12.02 11.83 -7.21
CA MET A 23 -10.58 11.61 -7.36
C MET A 23 -9.85 11.57 -6.01
N PHE A 24 -8.93 10.64 -5.87
CA PHE A 24 -8.27 10.34 -4.61
C PHE A 24 -6.78 10.10 -4.78
N ASP A 25 -5.98 10.74 -3.94
CA ASP A 25 -4.62 10.31 -3.68
C ASP A 25 -4.66 8.96 -2.93
N ALA A 26 -4.02 7.95 -3.50
CA ALA A 26 -3.87 6.66 -2.85
C ALA A 26 -2.61 6.64 -1.99
N TRP A 27 -2.75 6.21 -0.75
CA TRP A 27 -1.64 5.98 0.16
C TRP A 27 -1.75 4.58 0.74
N PHE A 28 -0.61 3.95 1.00
CA PHE A 28 -0.57 2.67 1.70
C PHE A 28 0.41 2.69 2.85
N GLN A 29 0.19 1.79 3.80
CA GLN A 29 1.06 1.51 4.93
C GLN A 29 1.04 0.00 5.16
N ILE A 30 2.20 -0.59 5.44
CA ILE A 30 2.33 -2.02 5.73
C ILE A 30 2.87 -2.24 7.15
N LYS A 31 2.37 -3.26 7.85
CA LYS A 31 2.79 -3.70 9.18
C LYS A 31 2.77 -5.23 9.24
N GLY A 32 3.78 -5.89 9.79
CA GLY A 32 3.85 -7.36 9.86
C GLY A 32 4.92 -7.89 10.82
N PRO A 33 5.07 -9.21 11.00
CA PRO A 33 5.88 -9.78 12.09
C PRO A 33 7.40 -9.62 11.96
N ILE A 34 7.92 -8.96 10.92
CA ILE A 34 9.36 -8.89 10.66
C ILE A 34 9.98 -7.65 11.32
N ARG A 35 11.05 -7.85 12.10
CA ARG A 35 12.10 -6.84 12.35
C ARG A 35 12.89 -6.61 11.04
N ALA A 36 12.20 -6.22 9.97
CA ALA A 36 12.82 -6.01 8.67
C ALA A 36 13.71 -4.78 8.80
N ARG A 37 14.96 -4.90 8.37
CA ARG A 37 16.06 -4.01 8.76
C ARG A 37 15.97 -2.60 8.16
N ASP A 38 14.94 -2.26 7.37
CA ASP A 38 14.89 -1.01 6.63
C ASP A 38 13.57 -0.22 6.76
N ALA A 39 13.72 1.10 6.75
CA ALA A 39 12.88 2.19 7.25
C ALA A 39 11.43 2.36 6.70
N VAL A 40 10.88 1.41 5.94
CA VAL A 40 9.54 1.52 5.32
C VAL A 40 8.43 0.89 6.18
N TYR A 41 8.80 0.25 7.28
CA TYR A 41 7.86 -0.40 8.18
C TYR A 41 6.99 0.61 8.92
N GLY A 42 5.67 0.59 8.68
CA GLY A 42 4.75 1.56 9.28
C GLY A 42 4.86 2.99 8.71
N ALA A 43 5.73 3.26 7.73
CA ALA A 43 5.69 4.52 7.01
C ALA A 43 4.48 4.54 6.06
N ARG A 44 3.83 5.70 5.95
CA ARG A 44 2.72 5.89 5.02
C ARG A 44 3.27 6.44 3.70
N LEU A 45 3.13 5.67 2.62
CA LEU A 45 3.67 5.97 1.31
C LEU A 45 2.57 6.39 0.34
N LYS A 46 2.81 7.47 -0.42
CA LYS A 46 1.93 7.88 -1.52
C LYS A 46 2.18 7.00 -2.72
N VAL A 47 1.12 6.52 -3.34
CA VAL A 47 1.17 5.77 -4.59
C VAL A 47 1.45 6.74 -5.74
N MET A 48 2.51 6.45 -6.50
CA MET A 48 2.87 7.22 -7.68
C MET A 48 1.75 7.19 -8.73
N GLY A 49 1.57 8.30 -9.46
CA GLY A 49 0.53 8.43 -10.49
C GLY A 49 -0.85 8.84 -9.97
N SER A 50 -1.01 9.00 -8.66
CA SER A 50 -2.20 9.62 -8.06
C SER A 50 -2.46 11.05 -8.60
N PRO A 51 -3.71 11.53 -8.64
CA PRO A 51 -4.92 10.92 -8.08
C PRO A 51 -5.65 9.96 -9.04
N PHE A 52 -6.43 9.03 -8.47
CA PHE A 52 -7.24 8.05 -9.21
C PHE A 52 -8.71 8.11 -8.81
N SER A 53 -9.59 7.56 -9.65
CA SER A 53 -10.97 7.28 -9.22
C SER A 53 -10.99 6.26 -8.07
N ARG A 54 -12.00 6.31 -7.20
CA ARG A 54 -12.04 5.51 -5.94
C ARG A 54 -11.67 4.03 -6.11
N ARG A 55 -12.25 3.35 -7.12
CA ARG A 55 -12.00 1.92 -7.37
C ARG A 55 -10.55 1.67 -7.78
N TRP A 56 -10.00 2.52 -8.65
CA TRP A 56 -8.60 2.45 -9.07
C TRP A 56 -7.66 2.79 -7.91
N ALA A 57 -7.97 3.80 -7.11
CA ALA A 57 -7.16 4.20 -5.96
C ALA A 57 -7.00 3.05 -4.95
N HIS A 58 -8.07 2.29 -4.70
CA HIS A 58 -8.01 1.07 -3.88
C HIS A 58 -7.19 -0.03 -4.55
N LEU A 59 -7.42 -0.33 -5.82
CA LEU A 59 -6.74 -1.41 -6.53
C LEU A 59 -5.22 -1.16 -6.64
N VAL A 60 -4.82 0.02 -7.12
CA VAL A 60 -3.40 0.36 -7.31
C VAL A 60 -2.70 0.46 -5.95
N GLY A 61 -3.35 1.01 -4.93
CA GLY A 61 -2.80 1.04 -3.57
C GLY A 61 -2.56 -0.36 -3.00
N GLU A 62 -3.50 -1.28 -3.19
CA GLU A 62 -3.35 -2.67 -2.74
C GLU A 62 -2.25 -3.41 -3.50
N LEU A 63 -2.16 -3.24 -4.83
CA LEU A 63 -1.10 -3.84 -5.65
C LEU A 63 0.29 -3.29 -5.28
N ALA A 64 0.43 -1.98 -5.10
CA ALA A 64 1.68 -1.35 -4.69
C ALA A 64 2.15 -1.88 -3.32
N ALA A 65 1.23 -2.00 -2.35
CA ALA A 65 1.55 -2.53 -1.03
C ALA A 65 2.01 -3.99 -1.08
N ARG A 66 1.34 -4.85 -1.87
CA ARG A 66 1.73 -6.25 -2.04
C ARG A 66 3.10 -6.38 -2.71
N ALA A 67 3.37 -5.62 -3.77
CA ALA A 67 4.67 -5.58 -4.42
C ALA A 67 5.78 -5.14 -3.46
N SER A 68 5.53 -4.15 -2.60
CA SER A 68 6.48 -3.76 -1.54
C SER A 68 6.72 -4.86 -0.51
N ILE A 69 5.69 -5.62 -0.14
CA ILE A 69 5.83 -6.77 0.76
C ILE A 69 6.66 -7.88 0.10
N ASP A 70 6.43 -8.18 -1.18
CA ASP A 70 7.19 -9.18 -1.92
C ASP A 70 8.67 -8.77 -2.04
N GLN A 71 8.97 -7.48 -2.24
CA GLN A 71 10.34 -6.96 -2.16
C GLN A 71 10.96 -7.12 -0.76
N ILE A 72 10.21 -6.82 0.31
CA ILE A 72 10.70 -6.97 1.71
C ILE A 72 11.02 -8.43 2.05
N LEU A 73 10.19 -9.35 1.56
CA LEU A 73 10.37 -10.78 1.77
C LEU A 73 11.53 -11.36 0.94
N GLY A 74 12.12 -10.57 0.03
CA GLY A 74 13.14 -11.05 -0.88
C GLY A 74 12.62 -12.18 -1.75
N VAL A 75 11.40 -12.03 -2.28
CA VAL A 75 10.86 -13.03 -3.21
C VAL A 75 11.76 -13.04 -4.44
N ASP A 76 12.69 -13.99 -4.49
CA ASP A 76 13.37 -14.44 -5.69
C ASP A 76 12.32 -15.11 -6.59
N GLU A 77 11.57 -14.31 -7.33
CA GLU A 77 10.85 -14.76 -8.51
C GLU A 77 11.80 -14.60 -9.71
N TYR A 78 12.52 -15.69 -10.02
CA TYR A 78 13.14 -15.93 -11.32
C TYR A 78 12.08 -16.34 -12.36
#